data_AF-A0A5M8P315-F1
#
_entry.id   AF-A0A5M8P315-F1
#
_cell.length_a   1.000
_cell.length_b   1.000
_cell.length_c   1.000
_cell.angle_alpha   90.00
_cell.angle_beta   90.00
_cell.angle_gamma   90.00
#
_symmetry.space_group_name_H-M   'P 1'
#
loop_
_entity.id
_entity.type
_entity.pdbx_description
1 polymer ?
#
loop_
_entity_poly.entity_id
_entity_poly.type
_entity_poly.pdbx_seq_one_letter_code
_entity_poly.pdbx_strand_id
1 'polypeptide(L)'
;MMKEMHTPEKQKSKMTTKFGKLSVLILLGITIFSFLSTENAEAKKRRTYRKVDVLVADRVKPSYETAIIDSLMLDMELALEEAMFPSNEIYADQWNTEYLKAYSDMQVPDSVDLDISEFVMPVIKSTRVNSNYGLRRNRFHYGTDLKIQTGDTIVAAFNGKVRVKKYQRGGYGYYLVLRHFNGLETVYGHLSGFLVYQDQYVQAGQPIALGGNTGRSTGPHLHFEFRFMGQSINPGEIIDLQEMTLKDDQYRFVKAKSSKSYSASSNSYTAGGSQKMQYHRIKTGETLGMIARKHGVTLGELCRLNNLKPTSTIRAGRSIRIS
;
A
#
# COMPACT_ATOMS: atom_id res chain seq x y z
N MET A 1 1.32 67.37 5.52
CA MET A 1 0.22 66.51 5.07
C MET A 1 0.63 65.06 5.25
N MET A 2 0.13 64.43 6.31
CA MET A 2 0.29 63.00 6.60
C MET A 2 -0.48 62.17 5.56
N LYS A 3 0.13 61.11 5.04
CA LYS A 3 -0.57 60.04 4.31
C LYS A 3 -0.16 58.72 4.94
N GLU A 4 -1.11 58.07 5.60
CA GLU A 4 -0.97 56.75 6.20
C GLU A 4 -0.64 55.70 5.12
N MET A 5 0.37 54.87 5.38
CA MET A 5 0.61 53.62 4.66
C MET A 5 0.06 52.47 5.51
N HIS A 6 -0.96 51.81 4.97
CA HIS A 6 -1.63 50.66 5.57
C HIS A 6 -0.83 49.38 5.25
N THR A 7 -0.24 48.75 6.26
CA THR A 7 0.31 47.37 6.19
C THR A 7 -0.76 46.34 6.53
N PRO A 8 -0.95 45.27 5.74
CA PRO A 8 -1.66 44.09 6.20
C PRO A 8 -0.65 42.99 6.57
N GLU A 9 -0.27 42.95 7.85
CA GLU A 9 0.33 41.78 8.49
C GLU A 9 -0.79 41.05 9.25
N LYS A 10 -1.24 39.90 8.73
CA LYS A 10 -1.85 38.75 9.46
C LYS A 10 -2.60 37.83 8.49
N GLN A 11 -1.91 36.86 7.90
CA GLN A 11 -2.53 35.62 7.42
C GLN A 11 -1.49 34.52 7.06
N LYS A 12 -0.51 34.26 7.94
CA LYS A 12 0.38 33.09 7.81
C LYS A 12 0.61 32.41 9.15
N SER A 13 -0.44 31.78 9.71
CA SER A 13 -0.32 30.99 10.95
C SER A 13 -1.42 29.94 11.17
N LYS A 14 -2.19 29.54 10.15
CA LYS A 14 -3.26 28.53 10.33
C LYS A 14 -3.13 27.23 9.52
N MET A 15 -2.13 27.09 8.64
CA MET A 15 -1.98 25.86 7.83
C MET A 15 -0.95 24.86 8.36
N THR A 16 0.01 25.27 9.19
CA THR A 16 1.05 24.37 9.73
C THR A 16 0.56 23.52 10.91
N THR A 17 -0.54 23.88 11.56
CA THR A 17 -1.11 23.18 12.72
C THR A 17 -2.14 22.11 12.36
N LYS A 18 -2.68 22.08 11.13
CA LYS A 18 -3.67 21.07 10.70
C LYS A 18 -3.03 19.74 10.30
N PHE A 19 -1.87 19.76 9.62
CA PHE A 19 -1.18 18.53 9.21
C PHE A 19 -0.60 17.77 10.40
N GLY A 20 0.02 18.46 11.36
CA GLY A 20 0.53 17.80 12.58
C GLY A 20 -0.55 17.16 13.44
N LYS A 21 -1.77 17.73 13.49
CA LYS A 21 -2.88 17.16 14.26
C LYS A 21 -3.47 15.90 13.63
N LEU A 22 -3.51 15.81 12.30
CA LEU A 22 -4.01 14.63 11.60
C LEU A 22 -3.04 13.45 11.75
N SER A 23 -1.73 13.71 11.64
CA SER A 23 -0.69 12.70 11.87
C SER A 23 -0.68 12.19 13.31
N VAL A 24 -0.91 13.07 14.30
CA VAL A 24 -1.00 12.69 15.71
C VAL A 24 -2.27 11.89 16.02
N LEU A 25 -3.41 12.22 15.40
CA LEU A 25 -4.64 11.42 15.55
C LEU A 25 -4.50 10.01 14.96
N ILE A 26 -3.83 9.88 13.81
CA ILE A 26 -3.57 8.59 13.17
C ILE A 26 -2.63 7.75 14.07
N LEU A 27 -1.57 8.35 14.61
CA LEU A 27 -0.64 7.65 15.49
C LEU A 27 -1.31 7.22 16.81
N LEU A 28 -2.08 8.12 17.45
CA LEU A 28 -2.86 7.83 18.65
C LEU A 28 -3.90 6.73 18.39
N GLY A 29 -4.63 6.82 17.27
CA GLY A 29 -5.60 5.82 16.83
C GLY A 29 -4.99 4.45 16.65
N ILE A 30 -3.82 4.35 16.01
CA ILE A 30 -3.11 3.07 15.82
C ILE A 30 -2.61 2.51 17.16
N THR A 31 -2.05 3.33 18.06
CA THR A 31 -1.62 2.86 19.38
C THR A 31 -2.78 2.42 20.27
N ILE A 32 -3.89 3.17 20.27
CA ILE A 32 -5.10 2.85 21.02
C ILE A 32 -5.75 1.59 20.44
N PHE A 33 -5.80 1.43 19.11
CA PHE A 33 -6.35 0.24 18.47
C PHE A 33 -5.48 -1.00 18.67
N SER A 34 -4.15 -0.85 18.65
CA SER A 34 -3.22 -1.94 18.95
C SER A 34 -3.36 -2.39 20.41
N PHE A 35 -3.51 -1.44 21.34
CA PHE A 35 -3.76 -1.70 22.75
C PHE A 35 -5.14 -2.36 22.98
N LEU A 36 -6.18 -1.87 22.30
CA LEU A 36 -7.53 -2.46 22.31
C LEU A 36 -7.56 -3.83 21.63
N SER A 37 -6.73 -4.10 20.63
CA SER A 37 -6.59 -5.42 20.00
C SER A 37 -5.89 -6.42 20.91
N THR A 38 -4.87 -5.99 21.66
CA THR A 38 -4.25 -6.81 22.71
C THR A 38 -5.22 -7.06 23.86
N GLU A 39 -5.99 -6.05 24.27
CA GLU A 39 -7.08 -6.23 25.22
C GLU A 39 -8.20 -7.09 24.64
N ASN A 40 -8.51 -7.05 23.34
CA ASN A 40 -9.52 -7.92 22.73
C ASN A 40 -9.05 -9.37 22.65
N ALA A 41 -7.76 -9.63 22.46
CA ALA A 41 -7.19 -10.96 22.53
C ALA A 41 -7.22 -11.51 23.97
N GLU A 42 -6.91 -10.67 24.97
CA GLU A 42 -7.09 -11.00 26.39
C GLU A 42 -8.56 -11.10 26.79
N ALA A 43 -9.43 -10.27 26.23
CA ALA A 43 -10.87 -10.28 26.44
C ALA A 43 -11.50 -11.49 25.77
N LYS A 44 -10.94 -12.01 24.67
CA LYS A 44 -11.33 -13.30 24.07
C LYS A 44 -10.91 -14.47 24.95
N LYS A 45 -9.76 -14.38 25.63
CA LYS A 45 -9.35 -15.29 26.73
C LYS A 45 -10.27 -15.18 27.94
N ARG A 46 -10.68 -13.96 28.34
CA ARG A 46 -11.68 -13.70 29.38
C ARG A 46 -13.09 -14.10 28.95
N ARG A 47 -13.42 -14.10 27.65
CA ARG A 47 -14.70 -14.54 27.08
C ARG A 47 -14.83 -16.06 27.15
N THR A 48 -13.72 -16.79 27.06
CA THR A 48 -13.67 -18.23 27.36
C THR A 48 -13.86 -18.49 28.86
N TYR A 49 -13.31 -17.65 29.75
CA TYR A 49 -13.59 -17.73 31.20
C TYR A 49 -15.03 -17.32 31.55
N ARG A 50 -15.57 -16.28 30.92
CA ARG A 50 -16.96 -15.79 31.09
C ARG A 50 -17.98 -16.77 30.54
N LYS A 51 -17.63 -17.63 29.57
CA LYS A 51 -18.50 -18.71 29.08
C LYS A 51 -18.76 -19.78 30.15
N VAL A 52 -17.91 -19.86 31.18
CA VAL A 52 -18.12 -20.72 32.35
C VAL A 52 -19.06 -20.05 33.35
N ASP A 53 -19.02 -18.72 33.50
CA ASP A 53 -19.91 -17.96 34.40
C ASP A 53 -21.30 -17.63 33.80
N VAL A 54 -21.43 -17.58 32.46
CA VAL A 54 -22.69 -17.24 31.77
C VAL A 54 -23.71 -18.39 31.80
N LEU A 55 -23.33 -19.59 32.25
CA LEU A 55 -24.32 -20.61 32.62
C LEU A 55 -25.12 -20.25 33.89
N VAL A 56 -24.81 -19.12 34.55
CA VAL A 56 -25.48 -18.67 35.79
C VAL A 56 -26.35 -17.41 35.60
N ALA A 57 -26.38 -16.79 34.41
CA ALA A 57 -27.05 -15.50 34.22
C ALA A 57 -28.23 -15.53 33.23
N ASP A 58 -29.13 -16.51 33.39
CA ASP A 58 -30.48 -16.35 32.83
C ASP A 58 -31.24 -15.30 33.66
N ARG A 59 -31.83 -14.29 32.98
CA ARG A 59 -32.85 -13.31 33.44
C ARG A 59 -32.44 -11.86 33.73
N VAL A 60 -31.54 -11.22 32.98
CA VAL A 60 -31.44 -9.74 32.97
C VAL A 60 -31.49 -9.21 31.54
N LYS A 61 -32.55 -8.44 31.22
CA LYS A 61 -32.63 -7.68 29.96
C LYS A 61 -31.66 -6.50 30.05
N PRO A 62 -30.80 -6.24 29.04
CA PRO A 62 -29.89 -5.09 29.06
C PRO A 62 -30.67 -3.78 29.18
N SER A 63 -30.15 -2.83 29.95
CA SER A 63 -30.78 -1.52 30.15
C SER A 63 -30.65 -0.66 28.89
N TYR A 64 -31.56 0.30 28.70
CA TYR A 64 -31.54 1.21 27.55
C TYR A 64 -30.20 1.98 27.41
N GLU A 65 -29.58 2.34 28.53
CA GLU A 65 -28.26 2.97 28.57
C GLU A 65 -27.13 2.08 28.03
N THR A 66 -27.18 0.76 28.28
CA THR A 66 -26.16 -0.16 27.75
C THR A 66 -26.27 -0.30 26.24
N ALA A 67 -27.49 -0.33 25.70
CA ALA A 67 -27.71 -0.36 24.25
C ALA A 67 -27.25 0.93 23.55
N ILE A 68 -27.43 2.11 24.18
CA ILE A 68 -26.94 3.39 23.64
C ILE A 68 -25.41 3.41 23.63
N ILE A 69 -24.77 3.02 24.73
CA ILE A 69 -23.31 2.98 24.81
C ILE A 69 -22.74 2.03 23.75
N ASP A 70 -23.32 0.82 23.61
CA ASP A 70 -22.90 -0.13 22.57
C ASP A 70 -23.05 0.45 21.16
N SER A 71 -24.14 1.18 20.88
CA SER A 71 -24.34 1.83 19.58
C SER A 71 -23.33 2.95 19.30
N LEU A 72 -23.05 3.81 20.29
CA LEU A 72 -22.06 4.89 20.17
C LEU A 72 -20.64 4.35 20.01
N MET A 73 -20.32 3.26 20.71
CA MET A 73 -19.04 2.59 20.58
C MET A 73 -18.88 1.98 19.18
N LEU A 74 -19.94 1.36 18.64
CA LEU A 74 -19.95 0.82 17.29
C LEU A 74 -19.78 1.93 16.24
N ASP A 75 -20.51 3.03 16.38
CA ASP A 75 -20.43 4.19 15.47
C ASP A 75 -19.04 4.82 15.50
N MET A 76 -18.43 4.92 16.69
CA MET A 76 -17.07 5.42 16.84
C MET A 76 -16.04 4.45 16.23
N GLU A 77 -16.23 3.13 16.37
CA GLU A 77 -15.37 2.12 15.75
C GLU A 77 -15.45 2.17 14.22
N LEU A 78 -16.66 2.30 13.66
CA LEU A 78 -16.89 2.48 12.22
C LEU A 78 -16.23 3.76 11.70
N ALA A 79 -16.42 4.89 12.39
CA ALA A 79 -15.82 6.17 11.99
C ALA A 79 -14.29 6.15 12.03
N LEU A 80 -13.71 5.44 13.01
CA LEU A 80 -12.26 5.22 13.07
C LEU A 80 -11.77 4.30 11.96
N GLU A 81 -12.49 3.22 11.65
CA GLU A 81 -12.14 2.31 10.56
C GLU A 81 -12.20 3.02 9.20
N GLU A 82 -13.22 3.83 8.93
CA GLU A 82 -13.33 4.62 7.70
C GLU A 82 -12.19 5.63 7.57
N ALA A 83 -11.84 6.33 8.66
CA ALA A 83 -10.72 7.28 8.67
C ALA A 83 -9.36 6.59 8.48
N MET A 84 -9.21 5.35 8.96
CA MET A 84 -7.98 4.56 8.83
C MET A 84 -7.91 3.83 7.47
N PHE A 85 -9.04 3.53 6.85
CA PHE A 85 -9.14 2.77 5.59
C PHE A 85 -9.90 3.57 4.54
N PRO A 86 -9.36 4.72 4.08
CA PRO A 86 -9.96 5.45 2.96
C PRO A 86 -10.05 4.57 1.70
N SER A 87 -9.21 3.52 1.60
CA SER A 87 -9.33 2.51 0.55
C SER A 87 -10.67 1.76 0.54
N ASN A 88 -11.43 1.69 1.63
CA ASN A 88 -12.71 0.97 1.66
C ASN A 88 -13.72 1.52 0.65
N GLU A 89 -13.70 2.83 0.40
CA GLU A 89 -14.49 3.47 -0.67
C GLU A 89 -14.17 2.88 -2.05
N ILE A 90 -12.89 2.64 -2.34
CA ILE A 90 -12.41 2.07 -3.61
C ILE A 90 -12.91 0.63 -3.77
N TYR A 91 -12.98 -0.10 -2.66
CA TYR A 91 -13.39 -1.50 -2.61
C TYR A 91 -14.89 -1.69 -2.30
N ALA A 92 -15.69 -0.61 -2.23
CA ALA A 92 -17.13 -0.64 -1.91
C ALA A 92 -17.47 -1.56 -0.73
N ASP A 93 -16.68 -1.47 0.35
CA ASP A 93 -16.78 -2.28 1.58
C ASP A 93 -16.71 -3.80 1.37
N GLN A 94 -16.27 -4.25 0.19
CA GLN A 94 -16.07 -5.66 -0.10
C GLN A 94 -14.84 -6.16 0.67
N TRP A 95 -15.07 -6.75 1.83
CA TRP A 95 -14.04 -7.40 2.62
C TRP A 95 -14.16 -8.93 2.52
N ASN A 96 -13.39 -9.52 1.60
CA ASN A 96 -13.34 -10.97 1.43
C ASN A 96 -12.03 -11.53 1.97
N THR A 97 -12.11 -12.46 2.90
CA THR A 97 -10.96 -13.08 3.55
C THR A 97 -10.59 -14.45 2.98
N GLU A 98 -11.39 -14.92 2.02
CA GLU A 98 -11.34 -16.29 1.53
C GLU A 98 -10.46 -16.47 0.29
N TYR A 99 -10.49 -15.48 -0.62
CA TYR A 99 -9.88 -15.59 -1.94
C TYR A 99 -9.00 -14.39 -2.25
N LEU A 100 -7.87 -14.67 -2.90
CA LEU A 100 -6.98 -13.63 -3.40
C LEU A 100 -7.66 -12.69 -4.41
N LYS A 101 -8.39 -13.26 -5.38
CA LYS A 101 -9.12 -12.52 -6.43
C LYS A 101 -10.58 -12.32 -6.01
N ALA A 102 -10.83 -11.39 -5.11
CA ALA A 102 -12.16 -11.13 -4.58
C ALA A 102 -12.98 -10.10 -5.38
N TYR A 103 -12.35 -9.40 -6.34
CA TYR A 103 -12.94 -8.21 -7.00
C TYR A 103 -13.15 -8.42 -8.51
N SER A 104 -13.40 -9.64 -8.97
CA SER A 104 -13.56 -9.93 -10.42
C SER A 104 -14.68 -9.11 -11.07
N ASP A 105 -15.70 -8.75 -10.29
CA ASP A 105 -16.93 -8.14 -10.79
C ASP A 105 -16.93 -6.61 -10.59
N MET A 106 -15.86 -6.06 -10.02
CA MET A 106 -15.74 -4.64 -9.70
C MET A 106 -15.14 -3.84 -10.87
N GLN A 107 -15.63 -2.63 -11.08
CA GLN A 107 -15.09 -1.74 -12.10
C GLN A 107 -13.76 -1.13 -11.63
N VAL A 108 -12.66 -1.68 -12.14
CA VAL A 108 -11.33 -1.10 -11.93
C VAL A 108 -11.19 0.18 -12.76
N PRO A 109 -10.77 1.32 -12.16
CA PRO A 109 -10.55 2.57 -12.87
C PRO A 109 -9.42 2.45 -13.90
N ASP A 110 -9.47 3.28 -14.94
CA ASP A 110 -8.47 3.24 -16.02
C ASP A 110 -7.07 3.66 -15.54
N SER A 111 -7.01 4.60 -14.60
CA SER A 111 -5.77 4.93 -13.90
C SER A 111 -6.04 5.55 -12.53
N VAL A 112 -5.11 5.34 -11.59
CA VAL A 112 -5.12 5.99 -10.28
C VAL A 112 -3.69 6.27 -9.82
N ASP A 113 -3.48 7.43 -9.19
CA ASP A 113 -2.21 7.78 -8.55
C ASP A 113 -2.27 7.33 -7.07
N LEU A 114 -1.30 6.53 -6.65
CA LEU A 114 -1.23 5.90 -5.34
C LEU A 114 0.00 6.41 -4.59
N ASP A 115 -0.20 6.82 -3.33
CA ASP A 115 0.91 7.18 -2.44
C ASP A 115 1.56 5.91 -1.90
N ILE A 116 2.85 5.77 -2.17
CA ILE A 116 3.66 4.63 -1.77
C ILE A 116 4.85 5.04 -0.91
N SER A 117 4.93 6.31 -0.47
CA SER A 117 6.07 6.84 0.30
C SER A 117 6.36 6.07 1.61
N GLU A 118 5.36 5.41 2.20
CA GLU A 118 5.50 4.62 3.43
C GLU A 118 6.04 3.20 3.22
N PHE A 119 6.51 2.88 2.01
CA PHE A 119 6.96 1.52 1.69
C PHE A 119 8.16 1.10 2.54
N VAL A 120 8.09 -0.13 3.02
CA VAL A 120 9.20 -0.84 3.64
C VAL A 120 9.46 -2.13 2.86
N MET A 121 10.73 -2.44 2.61
CA MET A 121 11.07 -3.72 1.99
C MET A 121 10.64 -4.89 2.89
N PRO A 122 9.92 -5.89 2.35
CA PRO A 122 9.35 -6.98 3.16
C PRO A 122 10.40 -7.97 3.70
N VAL A 123 11.65 -7.87 3.23
CA VAL A 123 12.79 -8.67 3.69
C VAL A 123 13.81 -7.74 4.33
N ILE A 124 14.08 -7.92 5.62
CA ILE A 124 14.97 -7.03 6.41
C ILE A 124 16.44 -7.25 6.04
N LYS A 125 16.83 -8.50 5.77
CA LYS A 125 18.22 -8.84 5.42
C LYS A 125 18.51 -8.47 3.97
N SER A 126 19.79 -8.17 3.69
CA SER A 126 20.27 -8.03 2.31
C SER A 126 19.82 -9.24 1.49
N THR A 127 19.08 -8.97 0.42
CA THR A 127 18.47 -9.98 -0.43
C THR A 127 18.76 -9.68 -1.89
N ARG A 128 18.43 -10.61 -2.78
CA ARG A 128 18.50 -10.44 -4.23
C ARG A 128 17.25 -11.02 -4.84
N VAL A 129 16.93 -10.56 -6.04
CA VAL A 129 15.89 -11.19 -6.84
C VAL A 129 16.39 -12.52 -7.39
N ASN A 130 15.65 -13.60 -7.10
CA ASN A 130 15.83 -14.89 -7.73
C ASN A 130 15.12 -14.94 -9.08
N SER A 131 13.93 -14.35 -9.19
CA SER A 131 13.19 -14.35 -10.43
C SER A 131 12.11 -13.26 -10.49
N ASN A 132 11.98 -12.61 -11.65
CA ASN A 132 11.12 -11.45 -11.86
C ASN A 132 9.66 -11.83 -12.15
N TYR A 133 8.81 -10.81 -12.16
CA TYR A 133 7.45 -10.81 -12.71
C TYR A 133 7.45 -11.07 -14.22
N GLY A 134 6.40 -11.74 -14.71
CA GLY A 134 6.18 -11.94 -16.15
C GLY A 134 6.10 -13.40 -16.58
N LEU A 135 6.07 -13.63 -17.90
CA LEU A 135 5.91 -14.96 -18.47
C LEU A 135 7.16 -15.83 -18.26
N ARG A 136 6.99 -17.01 -17.65
CA ARG A 136 8.04 -18.02 -17.47
C ARG A 136 7.66 -19.29 -18.23
N ARG A 137 8.29 -19.51 -19.39
CA ARG A 137 7.93 -20.60 -20.31
C ARG A 137 6.42 -20.56 -20.58
N ASN A 138 5.65 -21.49 -20.01
CA ASN A 138 4.21 -21.63 -20.24
C ASN A 138 3.35 -21.12 -19.06
N ARG A 139 3.94 -20.46 -18.06
CA ARG A 139 3.19 -19.97 -16.89
C ARG A 139 3.58 -18.53 -16.55
N PHE A 140 2.57 -17.70 -16.34
CA PHE A 140 2.78 -16.33 -15.90
C PHE A 140 3.13 -16.27 -14.40
N HIS A 141 4.11 -15.45 -14.06
CA HIS A 141 4.54 -15.17 -12.71
C HIS A 141 4.05 -13.80 -12.27
N TYR A 142 3.11 -13.78 -11.32
CA TYR A 142 2.40 -12.57 -10.89
C TYR A 142 3.15 -11.73 -9.84
N GLY A 143 4.34 -12.17 -9.42
CA GLY A 143 5.15 -11.51 -8.39
C GLY A 143 6.63 -11.41 -8.72
N THR A 144 7.44 -11.12 -7.72
CA THR A 144 8.90 -11.23 -7.75
C THR A 144 9.35 -12.13 -6.61
N ASP A 145 10.29 -13.03 -6.91
CA ASP A 145 10.81 -13.98 -5.94
C ASP A 145 12.09 -13.41 -5.31
N LEU A 146 12.04 -13.13 -4.01
CA LEU A 146 13.16 -12.61 -3.22
C LEU A 146 13.87 -13.73 -2.48
N LYS A 147 15.20 -13.74 -2.54
CA LYS A 147 15.99 -14.76 -1.87
C LYS A 147 15.95 -14.57 -0.35
N ILE A 148 15.60 -15.63 0.36
CA ILE A 148 15.58 -15.70 1.83
C ILE A 148 16.00 -17.10 2.27
N GLN A 149 16.18 -17.28 3.57
CA GLN A 149 16.25 -18.58 4.22
C GLN A 149 14.94 -18.90 4.93
N THR A 150 14.64 -20.18 5.10
CA THR A 150 13.49 -20.59 5.92
C THR A 150 13.68 -20.07 7.35
N GLY A 151 12.65 -19.42 7.89
CA GLY A 151 12.67 -18.80 9.21
C GLY A 151 13.09 -17.32 9.23
N ASP A 152 13.53 -16.76 8.10
CA ASP A 152 13.80 -15.31 8.03
C ASP A 152 12.53 -14.51 8.30
N THR A 153 12.64 -13.44 9.09
CA THR A 153 11.49 -12.57 9.40
C THR A 153 11.04 -11.81 8.16
N ILE A 154 9.74 -11.90 7.86
CA ILE A 154 9.06 -11.14 6.81
C ILE A 154 8.21 -10.06 7.48
N VAL A 155 8.31 -8.84 6.96
CA VAL A 155 7.61 -7.67 7.48
C VAL A 155 6.56 -7.15 6.51
N ALA A 156 5.58 -6.42 7.02
CA ALA A 156 4.58 -5.75 6.20
C ALA A 156 5.21 -4.61 5.39
N ALA A 157 4.90 -4.55 4.10
CA ALA A 157 5.44 -3.54 3.20
C ALA A 157 4.80 -2.15 3.39
N PHE A 158 3.56 -2.10 3.87
CA PHE A 158 2.84 -0.86 4.17
C PHE A 158 1.93 -1.08 5.38
N ASN A 159 1.46 0.03 5.95
CA ASN A 159 0.36 0.03 6.91
C ASN A 159 -0.89 -0.61 6.29
N GLY A 160 -1.62 -1.44 7.05
CA GLY A 160 -2.73 -2.19 6.49
C GLY A 160 -3.47 -3.10 7.47
N LYS A 161 -4.36 -3.93 6.92
CA LYS A 161 -5.09 -4.99 7.63
C LYS A 161 -4.91 -6.32 6.92
N VAL A 162 -4.75 -7.39 7.71
CA VAL A 162 -4.60 -8.75 7.22
C VAL A 162 -5.93 -9.22 6.64
N ARG A 163 -6.03 -9.30 5.32
CA ARG A 163 -7.23 -9.76 4.63
C ARG A 163 -7.30 -11.27 4.53
N VAL A 164 -6.22 -11.90 4.06
CA VAL A 164 -6.20 -13.36 3.85
C VAL A 164 -5.02 -13.96 4.60
N LYS A 165 -5.27 -15.08 5.28
CA LYS A 165 -4.26 -15.93 5.89
C LYS A 165 -4.61 -17.39 5.61
N LYS A 166 -3.94 -18.01 4.63
CA LYS A 166 -4.33 -19.35 4.15
C LYS A 166 -3.16 -20.20 3.71
N TYR A 167 -3.45 -21.48 3.47
CA TYR A 167 -2.54 -22.43 2.84
C TYR A 167 -3.08 -22.89 1.49
N GLN A 168 -2.24 -22.89 0.45
CA GLN A 168 -2.56 -23.40 -0.88
C GLN A 168 -1.45 -24.33 -1.41
N ARG A 169 -1.66 -25.65 -1.32
CA ARG A 169 -0.66 -26.68 -1.67
C ARG A 169 -0.07 -26.52 -3.08
N GLY A 170 -0.91 -26.26 -4.09
CA GLY A 170 -0.49 -26.22 -5.50
C GLY A 170 0.08 -24.87 -5.98
N GLY A 171 0.14 -23.87 -5.10
CA GLY A 171 0.51 -22.50 -5.43
C GLY A 171 1.33 -21.88 -4.32
N TYR A 172 0.77 -20.86 -3.66
CA TYR A 172 1.48 -20.01 -2.71
C TYR A 172 1.96 -20.71 -1.42
N GLY A 173 1.55 -21.94 -1.12
CA GLY A 173 1.84 -22.52 0.19
C GLY A 173 1.13 -21.72 1.28
N TYR A 174 1.79 -21.48 2.42
CA TYR A 174 1.29 -20.50 3.38
C TYR A 174 1.46 -19.10 2.82
N TYR A 175 0.38 -18.32 2.83
CA TYR A 175 0.40 -16.97 2.29
C TYR A 175 -0.48 -16.00 3.06
N LEU A 176 -0.05 -14.74 3.02
CA LEU A 176 -0.79 -13.58 3.52
C LEU A 176 -1.17 -12.66 2.37
N VAL A 177 -2.34 -12.04 2.49
CA VAL A 177 -2.71 -10.85 1.72
C VAL A 177 -3.01 -9.74 2.69
N LEU A 178 -2.31 -8.62 2.55
CA LEU A 178 -2.57 -7.39 3.30
C LEU A 178 -3.27 -6.40 2.36
N ARG A 179 -4.31 -5.73 2.85
CA ARG A 179 -4.89 -4.54 2.19
C ARG A 179 -4.40 -3.29 2.90
N HIS A 180 -3.98 -2.30 2.13
CA HIS A 180 -3.35 -1.08 2.62
C HIS A 180 -4.22 0.15 2.38
N PHE A 181 -3.97 1.19 3.17
CA PHE A 181 -4.80 2.40 3.16
C PHE A 181 -4.66 3.19 1.86
N ASN A 182 -3.50 3.04 1.20
CA ASN A 182 -3.26 3.59 -0.13
C ASN A 182 -3.98 2.84 -1.26
N GLY A 183 -4.78 1.81 -0.94
CA GLY A 183 -5.55 1.05 -1.92
C GLY A 183 -4.78 -0.10 -2.59
N LEU A 184 -3.50 -0.31 -2.26
CA LEU A 184 -2.78 -1.50 -2.72
C LEU A 184 -3.09 -2.71 -1.85
N GLU A 185 -2.94 -3.89 -2.43
CA GLU A 185 -2.78 -5.13 -1.70
C GLU A 185 -1.37 -5.68 -1.93
N THR A 186 -0.78 -6.27 -0.89
CA THR A 186 0.47 -7.02 -1.02
C THR A 186 0.26 -8.48 -0.68
N VAL A 187 0.94 -9.36 -1.40
CA VAL A 187 0.89 -10.82 -1.19
C VAL A 187 2.26 -11.34 -0.80
N TYR A 188 2.29 -12.20 0.21
CA TYR A 188 3.49 -12.83 0.76
C TYR A 188 3.29 -14.33 0.69
N GLY A 189 3.96 -15.00 -0.24
CA GLY A 189 3.85 -16.43 -0.49
C GLY A 189 5.06 -17.25 -0.03
N HIS A 190 4.88 -18.57 -0.03
CA HIS A 190 5.85 -19.59 0.34
C HIS A 190 6.33 -19.51 1.79
N LEU A 191 5.52 -18.92 2.68
CA LEU A 191 5.86 -18.73 4.09
C LEU A 191 6.02 -20.07 4.83
N SER A 192 6.75 -20.08 5.94
CA SER A 192 6.84 -21.24 6.85
C SER A 192 5.90 -21.13 8.05
N GLY A 193 5.50 -19.91 8.42
CA GLY A 193 4.61 -19.64 9.54
C GLY A 193 4.10 -18.20 9.55
N PHE A 194 3.06 -17.97 10.35
CA PHE A 194 2.43 -16.66 10.50
C PHE A 194 2.71 -16.10 11.89
N LEU A 195 2.95 -14.79 11.98
CA LEU A 195 3.09 -14.04 13.22
C LEU A 195 1.86 -13.16 13.50
N VAL A 196 0.90 -13.14 12.57
CA VAL A 196 -0.34 -12.37 12.65
C VAL A 196 -1.58 -13.25 12.46
N TYR A 197 -2.73 -12.70 12.83
CA TYR A 197 -4.03 -13.28 12.59
C TYR A 197 -4.82 -12.47 11.55
N GLN A 198 -5.87 -13.08 10.99
CA GLN A 198 -6.75 -12.43 10.03
C GLN A 198 -7.49 -11.25 10.69
N ASP A 199 -7.75 -10.20 9.93
CA ASP A 199 -8.38 -8.94 10.37
C ASP A 199 -7.52 -8.10 11.34
N GLN A 200 -6.28 -8.53 11.62
CA GLN A 200 -5.33 -7.77 12.41
C GLN A 200 -4.79 -6.57 11.62
N TYR A 201 -4.69 -5.40 12.26
CA TYR A 201 -3.98 -4.25 11.72
C TYR A 201 -2.48 -4.39 11.90
N VAL A 202 -1.73 -3.97 10.90
CA VAL A 202 -0.27 -4.06 10.86
C VAL A 202 0.34 -2.74 10.40
N GLN A 203 1.50 -2.42 10.95
CA GLN A 203 2.30 -1.26 10.55
C GLN A 203 3.35 -1.68 9.51
N ALA A 204 3.75 -0.75 8.64
CA ALA A 204 4.89 -0.96 7.75
C ALA A 204 6.15 -1.31 8.59
N GLY A 205 6.88 -2.35 8.17
CA GLY A 205 8.02 -2.89 8.92
C GLY A 205 7.68 -3.80 10.10
N GLN A 206 6.40 -3.97 10.45
CA GLN A 206 6.00 -4.92 11.50
C GLN A 206 6.24 -6.37 11.04
N PRO A 207 6.84 -7.24 11.87
CA PRO A 207 6.91 -8.69 11.59
C PRO A 207 5.53 -9.31 11.42
N ILE A 208 5.31 -9.98 10.29
CA ILE A 208 4.02 -10.61 9.95
C ILE A 208 4.12 -12.12 9.72
N ALA A 209 5.28 -12.61 9.31
CA ALA A 209 5.45 -14.01 8.96
C ALA A 209 6.93 -14.44 9.00
N LEU A 210 7.13 -15.74 8.81
CA LEU A 210 8.44 -16.33 8.61
C LEU A 210 8.56 -16.83 7.17
N GLY A 211 9.70 -16.53 6.55
CA GLY A 211 10.09 -16.99 5.23
C GLY A 211 10.18 -18.51 5.16
N GLY A 212 9.98 -19.09 3.98
CA GLY A 212 9.90 -20.54 3.86
C GLY A 212 10.07 -21.08 2.44
N ASN A 213 9.56 -22.29 2.25
CA ASN A 213 9.61 -23.05 1.00
C ASN A 213 8.33 -23.90 0.81
N THR A 214 7.18 -23.42 1.30
CA THR A 214 5.94 -24.21 1.28
C THR A 214 5.18 -24.06 -0.03
N GLY A 215 4.26 -24.97 -0.31
CA GLY A 215 3.49 -24.98 -1.55
C GLY A 215 4.34 -25.40 -2.75
N ARG A 216 4.16 -24.73 -3.89
CA ARG A 216 4.87 -25.04 -5.12
C ARG A 216 6.10 -24.15 -5.27
N SER A 217 7.20 -24.55 -4.62
CA SER A 217 8.48 -23.85 -4.63
C SER A 217 9.65 -24.82 -4.85
N THR A 218 10.72 -24.36 -5.52
CA THR A 218 11.93 -25.16 -5.78
C THR A 218 13.02 -24.98 -4.71
N GLY A 219 12.88 -23.99 -3.84
CA GLY A 219 13.84 -23.68 -2.78
C GLY A 219 13.41 -22.44 -1.99
N PRO A 220 14.01 -22.18 -0.81
CA PRO A 220 13.58 -21.08 0.04
C PRO A 220 13.61 -19.70 -0.65
N HIS A 221 12.45 -19.04 -0.71
CA HIS A 221 12.27 -17.70 -1.24
C HIS A 221 10.94 -17.10 -0.78
N LEU A 222 10.82 -15.78 -0.84
CA LEU A 222 9.56 -15.06 -0.64
C LEU A 222 8.99 -14.75 -2.02
N HIS A 223 7.78 -15.23 -2.31
CA HIS A 223 7.03 -14.75 -3.46
C HIS A 223 6.27 -13.49 -3.06
N PHE A 224 6.63 -12.34 -3.63
CA PHE A 224 6.07 -11.05 -3.27
C PHE A 224 5.31 -10.42 -4.44
N GLU A 225 4.11 -9.93 -4.19
CA GLU A 225 3.27 -9.29 -5.22
C GLU A 225 2.72 -7.95 -4.74
N PHE A 226 2.58 -7.00 -5.66
CA PHE A 226 1.65 -5.88 -5.54
C PHE A 226 0.41 -6.16 -6.35
N ARG A 227 -0.74 -5.75 -5.82
CA ARG A 227 -2.02 -5.80 -6.51
C ARG A 227 -2.80 -4.51 -6.30
N PHE A 228 -3.57 -4.12 -7.31
CA PHE A 228 -4.60 -3.10 -7.19
C PHE A 228 -5.91 -3.70 -7.70
N MET A 229 -6.93 -3.74 -6.85
CA MET A 229 -8.25 -4.34 -7.17
C MET A 229 -8.15 -5.72 -7.87
N GLY A 230 -7.27 -6.58 -7.37
CA GLY A 230 -7.05 -7.95 -7.89
C GLY A 230 -6.11 -8.05 -9.09
N GLN A 231 -5.79 -6.94 -9.75
CA GLN A 231 -4.83 -6.89 -10.86
C GLN A 231 -3.41 -6.86 -10.31
N SER A 232 -2.56 -7.79 -10.77
CA SER A 232 -1.16 -7.83 -10.38
C SER A 232 -0.36 -6.73 -11.06
N ILE A 233 0.47 -6.05 -10.28
CA ILE A 233 1.40 -5.03 -10.72
C ILE A 233 2.80 -5.65 -10.71
N ASN A 234 3.60 -5.37 -11.74
CA ASN A 234 5.00 -5.78 -11.75
C ASN A 234 5.75 -5.07 -10.62
N PRO A 235 6.30 -5.77 -9.61
CA PRO A 235 7.03 -5.11 -8.52
C PRO A 235 8.24 -4.29 -8.98
N GLY A 236 8.82 -4.64 -10.14
CA GLY A 236 9.89 -3.86 -10.75
C GLY A 236 9.45 -2.51 -11.32
N GLU A 237 8.16 -2.19 -11.37
CA GLU A 237 7.68 -0.82 -11.67
C GLU A 237 7.71 0.09 -10.43
N ILE A 238 7.58 -0.48 -9.24
CA ILE A 238 7.52 0.24 -7.96
C ILE A 238 8.89 0.26 -7.27
N ILE A 239 9.60 -0.87 -7.30
CA ILE A 239 10.86 -1.10 -6.58
C ILE A 239 12.01 -1.18 -7.58
N ASP A 240 13.12 -0.51 -7.28
CA ASP A 240 14.41 -0.84 -7.85
C ASP A 240 14.88 -2.18 -7.25
N LEU A 241 14.75 -3.24 -8.03
CA LEU A 241 15.03 -4.61 -7.60
C LEU A 241 16.52 -4.93 -7.41
N GLN A 242 17.42 -4.03 -7.81
CA GLN A 242 18.87 -4.15 -7.56
C GLN A 242 19.21 -3.52 -6.21
N GLU A 243 18.73 -2.29 -6.00
CA GLU A 243 18.99 -1.51 -4.80
C GLU A 243 18.03 -1.83 -3.64
N MET A 244 16.95 -2.58 -3.92
CA MET A 244 15.87 -2.88 -2.97
C MET A 244 15.26 -1.62 -2.35
N THR A 245 15.03 -0.59 -3.17
CA THR A 245 14.47 0.70 -2.76
C THR A 245 13.30 1.11 -3.65
N LEU A 246 12.47 2.05 -3.19
CA LEU A 246 11.45 2.64 -4.05
C LEU A 246 12.08 3.45 -5.19
N LYS A 247 11.43 3.41 -6.35
CA LYS A 247 11.78 4.28 -7.48
C LYS A 247 11.23 5.70 -7.32
N ASP A 248 10.05 5.83 -6.74
CA ASP A 248 9.34 7.08 -6.50
C ASP A 248 8.39 6.92 -5.31
N ASP A 249 7.98 8.04 -4.72
CA ASP A 249 7.01 8.11 -3.61
C ASP A 249 5.57 7.96 -4.09
N GLN A 250 5.34 8.04 -5.41
CA GLN A 250 4.04 7.91 -6.05
C GLN A 250 4.07 6.86 -7.16
N TYR A 251 3.02 6.07 -7.27
CA TYR A 251 2.84 5.11 -8.35
C TYR A 251 1.52 5.34 -9.07
N ARG A 252 1.59 5.51 -10.40
CA ARG A 252 0.40 5.56 -11.25
C ARG A 252 0.04 4.16 -11.71
N PHE A 253 -1.02 3.60 -11.16
CA PHE A 253 -1.64 2.43 -11.74
C PHE A 253 -2.33 2.82 -13.05
N VAL A 254 -2.15 2.00 -14.08
CA VAL A 254 -2.88 2.10 -15.36
C VAL A 254 -3.43 0.73 -15.69
N LYS A 255 -4.74 0.64 -15.89
CA LYS A 255 -5.42 -0.59 -16.27
C LYS A 255 -4.92 -1.04 -17.65
N ALA A 256 -4.48 -2.30 -17.73
CA ALA A 256 -4.18 -2.91 -19.01
C ALA A 256 -5.45 -2.94 -19.87
N LYS A 257 -5.39 -2.41 -21.10
CA LYS A 257 -6.51 -2.44 -22.05
C LYS A 257 -6.90 -3.91 -22.31
N SER A 258 -8.20 -4.22 -22.20
CA SER A 258 -8.71 -5.59 -22.38
C SER A 258 -8.42 -6.10 -23.79
N SER A 259 -7.58 -7.13 -23.90
CA SER A 259 -7.31 -7.83 -25.15
C SER A 259 -8.46 -8.79 -25.49
N LYS A 260 -9.38 -8.38 -26.35
CA LYS A 260 -9.94 -9.34 -27.30
C LYS A 260 -8.82 -9.55 -28.33
N SER A 261 -8.21 -10.73 -28.30
CA SER A 261 -7.04 -11.15 -29.10
C SER A 261 -5.67 -10.67 -28.59
N TYR A 262 -4.96 -11.52 -27.85
CA TYR A 262 -3.52 -11.76 -28.03
C TYR A 262 -3.18 -13.17 -27.54
N SER A 263 -3.18 -14.12 -28.47
CA SER A 263 -2.25 -15.24 -28.42
C SER A 263 -0.84 -14.68 -28.25
N ALA A 264 -0.09 -15.23 -27.30
CA ALA A 264 1.37 -15.11 -27.16
C ALA A 264 2.01 -13.86 -27.78
N SER A 265 2.05 -12.74 -27.04
CA SER A 265 3.07 -11.72 -27.31
C SER A 265 4.19 -11.88 -26.31
N SER A 266 5.23 -12.57 -26.76
CA SER A 266 6.59 -12.18 -26.43
C SER A 266 6.70 -10.65 -26.39
N ASN A 267 7.31 -10.10 -25.35
CA ASN A 267 7.92 -8.78 -25.46
C ASN A 267 9.13 -8.93 -26.39
N SER A 268 8.86 -8.96 -27.69
CA SER A 268 9.87 -8.66 -28.69
C SER A 268 10.18 -7.18 -28.55
N TYR A 269 11.33 -6.90 -27.95
CA TYR A 269 12.07 -5.68 -28.16
C TYR A 269 12.22 -5.50 -29.68
N THR A 270 11.40 -4.66 -30.29
CA THR A 270 11.70 -4.12 -31.60
C THR A 270 12.86 -3.15 -31.39
N ALA A 271 14.00 -3.54 -31.93
CA ALA A 271 15.17 -2.68 -32.09
C ALA A 271 14.74 -1.40 -32.81
N GLY A 272 14.82 -0.28 -32.10
CA GLY A 272 14.49 1.05 -32.60
C GLY A 272 14.92 2.10 -31.60
N GLY A 273 16.22 2.43 -31.58
CA GLY A 273 16.79 3.65 -31.00
C GLY A 273 16.32 4.06 -29.61
N SER A 274 16.95 3.49 -28.57
CA SER A 274 16.79 3.94 -27.18
C SER A 274 17.24 5.40 -27.01
N GLN A 275 16.31 6.34 -26.92
CA GLN A 275 16.60 7.61 -26.25
C GLN A 275 16.48 7.33 -24.74
N LYS A 276 17.63 7.27 -24.07
CA LYS A 276 17.74 7.07 -22.62
C LYS A 276 16.91 8.15 -21.93
N MET A 277 15.95 7.74 -21.09
CA MET A 277 15.11 8.69 -20.37
C MET A 277 15.98 9.53 -19.44
N GLN A 278 15.90 10.86 -19.57
CA GLN A 278 16.72 11.79 -18.80
C GLN A 278 15.84 12.56 -17.82
N TYR A 279 16.38 12.81 -16.63
CA TYR A 279 15.71 13.52 -15.55
C TYR A 279 16.57 14.68 -15.07
N HIS A 280 15.91 15.77 -14.66
CA HIS A 280 16.55 16.92 -14.05
C HIS A 280 16.04 17.11 -12.62
N ARG A 281 16.96 17.16 -11.67
CA ARG A 281 16.64 17.48 -10.27
C ARG A 281 16.53 18.99 -10.10
N ILE A 282 15.34 19.46 -9.76
CA ILE A 282 15.02 20.88 -9.59
C ILE A 282 15.88 21.46 -8.46
N LYS A 283 16.64 22.51 -8.75
CA LYS A 283 17.41 23.27 -7.76
C LYS A 283 16.59 24.44 -7.23
N THR A 284 16.95 24.94 -6.05
CA THR A 284 16.33 26.12 -5.45
C THR A 284 16.42 27.32 -6.40
N GLY A 285 15.27 27.92 -6.72
CA GLY A 285 15.18 29.07 -7.63
C GLY A 285 15.00 28.74 -9.11
N GLU A 286 15.01 27.46 -9.51
CA GLU A 286 14.71 27.09 -10.91
C GLU A 286 13.20 27.13 -11.19
N THR A 287 12.82 27.58 -12.39
CA THR A 287 11.45 27.53 -12.91
C THR A 287 11.34 26.48 -14.02
N LEU A 288 10.12 26.01 -14.31
CA LEU A 288 9.89 25.08 -15.44
C LEU A 288 10.43 25.62 -16.76
N GLY A 289 10.28 26.93 -17.00
CA GLY A 289 10.83 27.58 -18.20
C GLY A 289 12.37 27.55 -18.26
N MET A 290 13.04 27.76 -17.12
CA MET A 290 14.50 27.68 -17.04
C MET A 290 15.01 26.26 -17.29
N ILE A 291 14.33 25.25 -16.74
CA ILE A 291 14.71 23.85 -16.90
C ILE A 291 14.46 23.39 -18.34
N ALA A 292 13.34 23.80 -18.94
CA ALA A 292 13.01 23.51 -20.34
C ALA A 292 14.10 24.06 -21.27
N ARG A 293 14.46 25.35 -21.12
CA ARG A 293 15.52 26.00 -21.90
C ARG A 293 16.88 25.35 -21.70
N LYS A 294 17.21 24.94 -20.46
CA LYS A 294 18.49 24.29 -20.12
C LYS A 294 18.69 22.96 -20.83
N HIS A 295 17.61 22.21 -21.04
CA HIS A 295 17.64 20.89 -21.67
C HIS A 295 17.17 20.90 -23.13
N GLY A 296 16.98 22.08 -23.72
CA GLY A 296 16.58 22.22 -25.12
C GLY A 296 15.17 21.72 -25.44
N VAL A 297 14.30 21.59 -24.44
CA VAL A 297 12.89 21.17 -24.61
C VAL A 297 11.94 22.34 -24.46
N THR A 298 10.76 22.25 -25.07
CA THR A 298 9.73 23.29 -24.90
C THR A 298 9.09 23.18 -23.52
N LEU A 299 8.59 24.30 -22.99
CA LEU A 299 7.85 24.29 -21.72
C LEU A 299 6.62 23.36 -21.80
N GLY A 300 5.93 23.34 -22.94
CA GLY A 300 4.79 22.46 -23.19
C GLY A 300 5.17 20.99 -23.16
N GLU A 301 6.30 20.63 -23.77
CA GLU A 301 6.80 19.25 -23.76
C GLU A 301 7.26 18.84 -22.36
N LEU A 302 8.01 19.69 -21.65
CA LEU A 302 8.40 19.46 -20.27
C LEU A 302 7.16 19.28 -19.37
N CYS A 303 6.13 20.10 -19.56
CA CYS A 303 4.87 19.99 -18.86
C CYS A 303 4.16 18.67 -19.16
N ARG A 304 4.08 18.28 -20.44
CA ARG A 304 3.47 17.02 -20.90
C ARG A 304 4.18 15.80 -20.32
N LEU A 305 5.52 15.79 -20.34
CA LEU A 305 6.34 14.70 -19.78
C LEU A 305 6.16 14.51 -18.27
N ASN A 306 5.73 15.56 -17.56
CA ASN A 306 5.63 15.56 -16.10
C ASN A 306 4.20 15.73 -15.58
N ASN A 307 3.20 15.72 -16.46
CA ASN A 307 1.80 16.05 -16.15
C ASN A 307 1.65 17.36 -15.36
N LEU A 308 2.45 18.36 -15.69
CA LEU A 308 2.42 19.69 -15.09
C LEU A 308 1.64 20.64 -16.00
N LYS A 309 1.03 21.67 -15.42
CA LYS A 309 0.56 22.84 -16.16
C LYS A 309 1.70 23.86 -16.20
N PRO A 310 1.74 24.78 -17.18
CA PRO A 310 2.72 25.87 -17.18
C PRO A 310 2.72 26.72 -15.91
N THR A 311 1.60 26.72 -15.18
CA THR A 311 1.38 27.42 -13.91
C THR A 311 1.66 26.57 -12.67
N SER A 312 2.03 25.29 -12.82
CA SER A 312 2.29 24.40 -11.70
C SER A 312 3.53 24.85 -10.91
N THR A 313 3.38 24.97 -9.59
CA THR A 313 4.50 25.25 -8.69
C THR A 313 5.41 24.04 -8.58
N ILE A 314 6.69 24.22 -8.88
CA ILE A 314 7.71 23.19 -8.71
C ILE A 314 8.50 23.40 -7.42
N ARG A 315 8.86 22.31 -6.76
CA ARG A 315 9.62 22.32 -5.50
C ARG A 315 11.06 21.89 -5.75
N ALA A 316 12.00 22.60 -5.15
CA ALA A 316 13.41 22.19 -5.15
C ALA A 316 13.54 20.77 -4.56
N GLY A 317 14.43 19.96 -5.14
CA GLY A 317 14.67 18.57 -4.77
C GLY A 317 13.87 17.55 -5.57
N ARG A 318 12.74 17.92 -6.19
CA ARG A 318 11.92 17.06 -7.07
C ARG A 318 12.63 16.82 -8.40
N SER A 319 12.57 15.58 -8.91
CA SER A 319 13.03 15.25 -10.26
C SER A 319 11.90 15.43 -11.27
N ILE A 320 12.22 16.03 -12.42
CA ILE A 320 11.30 16.14 -13.55
C ILE A 320 11.94 15.56 -14.80
N ARG A 321 11.16 14.83 -15.58
CA ARG A 321 11.59 14.18 -16.82
C ARG A 321 11.80 15.22 -17.92
N ILE A 322 12.91 15.12 -18.64
CA ILE A 322 13.30 16.06 -19.70
C ILE A 322 13.37 15.41 -21.09
N SER A 323 13.45 14.07 -21.18
CA SER A 323 13.26 13.28 -22.42
C SER A 323 12.77 11.88 -22.04
#